data_AF-V9LBL5-F1
#
_entry.id   AF-V9LBL5-F1
#
_cell.length_a   1.000
_cell.length_b   1.000
_cell.length_c   1.000
_cell.angle_alpha   90.00
_cell.angle_beta   90.00
_cell.angle_gamma   90.00
#
_symmetry.space_group_name_H-M   'P 1'
#
loop_
_entity.id
_entity.type
_entity.pdbx_description
1 polymer ?
#
loop_
_entity_poly.entity_id
_entity_poly.type
_entity_poly.pdbx_seq_one_letter_code
_entity_poly.pdbx_strand_id
1 'polypeptide(L)'
;IGICNMALNILPDPGMNWQAYCTRAKINIKLYIQGLERIKMGQGGVPDRNLLTNAKTDLEHVLPACPCLKTYLDMGQVCYYMGVDAVEELQLVDENALNSALTCFAKAMEYDLGDTLPEIQFMRGKCLQVKGEEHNAVECFKQAIELDDEGSQYSESFRCLLEMLLSLFSQGNGNMETVIDEVEVWVKKAQAKYRMDKVKQELRTVCQKHTPQILELSKAMITAGKLQLVKLLFEMMNPENNLVNKFNKQ
;
A
#
# COMPACT_ATOMS: atom_id res chain seq x y z
N ILE A 1 20.65 -13.13 7.15
CA ILE A 1 20.96 -14.11 6.07
C ILE A 1 21.96 -15.17 6.54
N GLY A 2 23.15 -14.82 7.04
CA GLY A 2 24.19 -15.81 7.43
C GLY A 2 23.73 -16.92 8.38
N ILE A 3 23.00 -16.58 9.45
CA ILE A 3 22.48 -17.57 10.41
C ILE A 3 21.49 -18.53 9.76
N CYS A 4 20.55 -18.03 8.95
CA CYS A 4 19.59 -18.87 8.22
C CYS A 4 20.32 -19.81 7.25
N ASN A 5 21.33 -19.32 6.53
CA ASN A 5 22.12 -20.15 5.62
C ASN A 5 22.84 -21.28 6.38
N MET A 6 23.44 -21.00 7.54
CA MET A 6 24.06 -22.03 8.37
C MET A 6 23.04 -23.07 8.83
N ALA A 7 21.87 -22.64 9.32
CA ALA A 7 20.82 -23.56 9.76
C ALA A 7 20.32 -24.46 8.63
N LEU A 8 20.11 -23.90 7.44
CA LEU A 8 19.63 -24.64 6.26
C LEU A 8 20.68 -25.57 5.66
N ASN A 9 21.96 -25.24 5.80
CA ASN A 9 23.05 -26.15 5.42
C ASN A 9 23.13 -27.37 6.35
N ILE A 10 22.76 -27.22 7.64
CA ILE A 10 22.76 -28.31 8.62
C ILE A 10 21.49 -29.16 8.50
N LEU A 11 20.33 -28.52 8.34
CA LEU A 11 19.03 -29.18 8.26
C LEU A 11 18.21 -28.58 7.10
N PRO A 12 18.35 -29.14 5.88
CA PRO A 12 17.67 -28.62 4.70
C PRO A 12 16.21 -29.09 4.57
N ASP A 13 15.78 -30.05 5.39
CA ASP A 13 14.41 -30.56 5.34
C ASP A 13 13.40 -29.45 5.71
N PRO A 14 12.45 -29.12 4.81
CA PRO A 14 11.52 -28.02 5.05
C PRO A 14 10.48 -28.33 6.13
N GLY A 15 10.15 -29.60 6.36
CA GLY A 15 9.24 -29.99 7.45
C GLY A 15 9.85 -29.74 8.82
N MET A 16 11.16 -29.95 8.95
CA MET A 16 11.88 -29.80 10.22
C MET A 16 12.48 -28.39 10.40
N ASN A 17 12.61 -27.59 9.34
CA ASN A 17 13.29 -26.28 9.39
C ASN A 17 12.56 -25.15 8.63
N TRP A 18 11.24 -25.23 8.52
CA TRP A 18 10.42 -24.21 7.84
C TRP A 18 10.68 -22.79 8.37
N GLN A 19 10.95 -22.61 9.67
CA GLN A 19 11.20 -21.30 10.26
C GLN A 19 12.43 -20.61 9.65
N ALA A 20 13.50 -21.35 9.35
CA ALA A 20 14.72 -20.78 8.79
C ALA A 20 14.48 -20.29 7.36
N TYR A 21 13.74 -21.06 6.56
CA TYR A 21 13.31 -20.67 5.21
C TYR A 21 12.39 -19.44 5.24
N CYS A 22 11.31 -19.46 6.04
CA CYS A 22 10.40 -18.30 6.16
C CYS A 22 11.13 -17.04 6.65
N THR A 23 12.05 -17.19 7.60
CA THR A 23 12.86 -16.07 8.10
C THR A 23 13.78 -15.51 7.01
N ARG A 24 14.45 -16.38 6.24
CA ARG A 24 15.33 -15.96 5.15
C ARG A 24 14.54 -15.26 4.03
N ALA A 25 13.37 -15.80 3.66
CA ALA A 25 12.45 -15.18 2.72
C ALA A 25 12.04 -13.78 3.18
N LYS A 26 11.59 -13.64 4.44
CA LYS A 26 11.19 -12.35 5.02
C LYS A 26 12.32 -11.32 5.04
N ILE A 27 13.56 -11.75 5.31
CA ILE A 27 14.73 -10.86 5.25
C ILE A 27 14.95 -10.38 3.82
N ASN A 28 14.89 -11.27 2.83
CA ASN A 28 15.05 -10.91 1.42
C ASN A 28 13.96 -9.93 0.95
N ILE A 29 12.69 -10.18 1.29
CA ILE A 29 11.57 -9.27 1.02
C ILE A 29 11.85 -7.88 1.61
N LYS A 30 12.22 -7.82 2.90
CA LYS A 30 12.49 -6.54 3.58
C LYS A 30 13.65 -5.77 2.93
N LEU A 31 14.72 -6.46 2.55
CA LEU A 31 15.86 -5.83 1.85
C LEU A 31 15.44 -5.27 0.48
N TYR A 32 14.57 -5.98 -0.24
CA TYR A 32 14.03 -5.50 -1.51
C TYR A 32 13.20 -4.24 -1.32
N ILE A 33 12.25 -4.26 -0.37
CA ILE A 33 11.39 -3.11 -0.07
C ILE A 33 12.22 -1.88 0.33
N GLN A 34 13.22 -2.06 1.18
CA GLN A 34 14.13 -0.96 1.56
C GLN A 34 14.89 -0.39 0.36
N GLY A 35 15.28 -1.23 -0.60
CA GLY A 35 15.88 -0.78 -1.86
C GLY A 35 14.90 0.04 -2.70
N LEU A 36 13.66 -0.44 -2.82
CA LEU A 36 12.59 0.24 -3.56
C LEU A 36 12.23 1.60 -2.94
N GLU A 37 12.10 1.67 -1.62
CA GLU A 37 11.83 2.92 -0.88
C GLU A 37 12.92 3.96 -1.12
N ARG A 38 14.20 3.54 -1.16
CA ARG A 38 15.30 4.46 -1.46
C ARG A 38 15.14 5.08 -2.84
N ILE A 39 14.76 4.29 -3.86
CA ILE A 39 14.54 4.82 -5.22
C ILE A 39 13.43 5.85 -5.24
N LYS A 40 12.31 5.57 -4.58
CA LYS A 40 11.18 6.51 -4.48
C LYS A 40 11.58 7.83 -3.81
N MET A 41 12.60 7.80 -2.95
CA MET A 41 13.21 8.99 -2.35
C MET A 41 14.31 9.63 -3.22
N GLY A 42 14.49 9.18 -4.46
CA GLY A 42 15.54 9.64 -5.37
C GLY A 42 16.96 9.18 -4.99
N GLN A 43 17.06 8.12 -4.18
CA GLN A 43 18.32 7.60 -3.65
C GLN A 43 18.61 6.18 -4.15
N GLY A 44 19.87 5.89 -4.49
CA GLY A 44 20.29 4.54 -4.87
C GLY A 44 19.91 4.13 -6.30
N GLY A 45 20.17 2.86 -6.63
CA GLY A 45 19.84 2.26 -7.92
C GLY A 45 18.78 1.17 -7.77
N VAL A 46 18.33 0.62 -8.92
CA VAL A 46 17.29 -0.44 -9.03
C VAL A 46 17.49 -1.53 -7.96
N PRO A 47 16.45 -1.90 -7.17
CA PRO A 47 16.59 -2.92 -6.14
C PRO A 47 16.93 -4.28 -6.76
N ASP A 48 17.74 -5.06 -6.05
CA ASP A 48 18.16 -6.38 -6.50
C ASP A 48 16.96 -7.35 -6.56
N ARG A 49 16.52 -7.65 -7.78
CA ARG A 49 15.42 -8.58 -8.05
C ARG A 49 15.74 -10.02 -7.62
N ASN A 50 17.01 -10.39 -7.48
CA ASN A 50 17.38 -11.73 -6.99
C ASN A 50 16.91 -11.97 -5.55
N LEU A 51 16.71 -10.90 -4.75
CA LEU A 51 16.13 -11.01 -3.43
C LEU A 51 14.71 -11.62 -3.50
N LEU A 52 13.89 -11.18 -4.46
CA LEU A 52 12.54 -11.72 -4.65
C LEU A 52 12.59 -13.17 -5.13
N THR A 53 13.48 -13.50 -6.07
CA THR A 53 13.68 -14.88 -6.54
C THR A 53 14.09 -15.80 -5.40
N ASN A 54 15.02 -15.38 -4.54
CA ASN A 54 15.46 -16.15 -3.39
C ASN A 54 14.33 -16.34 -2.36
N ALA A 55 13.55 -15.28 -2.10
CA ALA A 55 12.40 -15.36 -1.21
C ALA A 55 11.32 -16.32 -1.74
N LYS A 56 11.02 -16.23 -3.05
CA LYS A 56 10.06 -17.12 -3.71
C LYS A 56 10.48 -18.58 -3.60
N THR A 57 11.73 -18.89 -3.91
CA THR A 57 12.27 -20.26 -3.81
C THR A 57 12.14 -20.82 -2.40
N ASP A 58 12.48 -20.03 -1.38
CA ASP A 58 12.35 -20.45 0.02
C ASP A 58 10.88 -20.74 0.39
N LEU A 59 9.96 -19.87 -0.03
CA LEU A 59 8.54 -20.04 0.27
C LEU A 59 7.90 -21.20 -0.51
N GLU A 60 8.28 -21.42 -1.77
CA GLU A 60 7.85 -22.57 -2.58
C GLU A 60 8.30 -23.88 -1.95
N HIS A 61 9.50 -23.91 -1.38
CA HIS A 61 10.04 -25.08 -0.71
C HIS A 61 9.31 -25.40 0.60
N VAL A 62 8.88 -24.37 1.35
CA VAL A 62 8.17 -24.53 2.63
C VAL A 62 6.68 -24.80 2.46
N LEU A 63 6.05 -24.27 1.40
CA LEU A 63 4.60 -24.28 1.26
C LEU A 63 3.95 -25.67 1.41
N PRO A 64 4.52 -26.76 0.87
CA PRO A 64 3.96 -28.10 1.07
C PRO A 64 4.05 -28.60 2.52
N ALA A 65 5.05 -28.16 3.27
CA ALA A 65 5.32 -28.60 4.64
C ALA A 65 4.63 -27.74 5.71
N CYS A 66 4.45 -26.44 5.44
CA CYS A 66 3.83 -25.48 6.34
C CYS A 66 2.90 -24.51 5.59
N PRO A 67 1.75 -24.99 5.09
CA PRO A 67 0.73 -24.13 4.53
C PRO A 67 0.02 -23.38 5.66
N CYS A 68 0.31 -22.09 5.79
CA CYS A 68 -0.32 -21.23 6.78
C CYS A 68 -0.55 -19.82 6.24
N LEU A 69 -1.40 -19.06 6.93
CA LEU A 69 -1.68 -17.65 6.66
C LEU A 69 -0.42 -16.85 6.36
N LYS A 70 0.63 -17.02 7.18
CA LYS A 70 1.85 -16.22 7.04
C LYS A 70 2.64 -16.56 5.77
N THR A 71 2.74 -17.85 5.44
CA THR A 71 3.42 -18.32 4.22
C THR A 71 2.72 -17.80 2.97
N TYR A 72 1.38 -17.81 2.95
CA TYR A 72 0.61 -17.27 1.83
C TYR A 72 0.70 -15.74 1.73
N LEU A 73 0.68 -15.03 2.86
CA LEU A 73 0.87 -13.58 2.88
C LEU A 73 2.25 -13.18 2.31
N ASP A 74 3.32 -13.83 2.79
CA ASP A 74 4.68 -13.56 2.32
C ASP A 74 4.85 -13.92 0.84
N MET A 75 4.27 -15.05 0.40
CA MET A 75 4.29 -15.45 -1.02
C MET A 75 3.52 -14.44 -1.89
N GLY A 76 2.35 -14.00 -1.44
CA GLY A 76 1.56 -12.99 -2.14
C GLY A 76 2.32 -11.68 -2.30
N GLN A 77 3.02 -11.23 -1.25
CA GLN A 77 3.84 -10.04 -1.30
C GLN A 77 5.02 -10.17 -2.28
N VAL A 78 5.72 -11.30 -2.28
CA VAL A 78 6.80 -11.58 -3.26
C VAL A 78 6.27 -11.55 -4.69
N CYS A 79 5.18 -12.28 -4.94
CA CYS A 79 4.54 -12.34 -6.25
C CYS A 79 4.06 -10.96 -6.73
N TYR A 80 3.52 -10.13 -5.82
CA TYR A 80 3.13 -8.76 -6.15
C TYR A 80 4.33 -7.94 -6.61
N TYR A 81 5.42 -7.91 -5.83
CA TYR A 81 6.61 -7.17 -6.22
C TYR A 81 7.24 -7.68 -7.52
N MET A 82 7.19 -8.99 -7.78
CA MET A 82 7.61 -9.56 -9.06
C MET A 82 6.73 -9.13 -10.24
N GLY A 83 5.43 -8.88 -10.00
CA GLY A 83 4.47 -8.48 -11.02
C GLY A 83 4.48 -7.00 -11.40
N VAL A 84 5.13 -6.14 -10.62
CA VAL A 84 5.15 -4.67 -10.82
C VAL A 84 6.54 -4.14 -11.14
N ASP A 85 6.63 -2.92 -11.66
CA ASP A 85 7.91 -2.23 -11.87
C ASP A 85 8.66 -1.95 -10.55
N ALA A 86 9.99 -1.86 -10.63
CA ALA A 86 10.87 -1.66 -9.47
C ALA A 86 11.15 -0.19 -9.17
N VAL A 87 10.20 0.70 -9.45
CA VAL A 87 10.34 2.15 -9.27
C VAL A 87 9.17 2.70 -8.47
N GLU A 88 7.98 2.74 -9.07
CA GLU A 88 6.77 3.34 -8.48
C GLU A 88 5.70 2.30 -8.13
N GLU A 89 5.81 1.07 -8.64
CA GLU A 89 4.80 0.01 -8.52
C GLU A 89 3.46 0.36 -9.22
N LEU A 90 3.55 1.07 -10.35
CA LEU A 90 2.39 1.54 -11.13
C LEU A 90 2.24 0.80 -12.47
N GLN A 91 3.29 0.12 -12.93
CA GLN A 91 3.28 -0.59 -14.21
C GLN A 91 3.30 -2.10 -13.98
N LEU A 92 2.44 -2.80 -14.73
CA LEU A 92 2.41 -4.25 -14.83
C LEU A 92 3.64 -4.74 -15.61
N VAL A 93 4.41 -5.63 -15.00
CA VAL A 93 5.59 -6.27 -15.61
C VAL A 93 5.35 -7.75 -15.86
N ASP A 94 4.67 -8.44 -14.93
CA ASP A 94 4.33 -9.86 -15.06
C ASP A 94 2.93 -10.12 -14.51
N GLU A 95 1.99 -10.35 -15.44
CA GLU A 95 0.59 -10.64 -15.13
C GLU A 95 0.41 -11.96 -14.36
N ASN A 96 1.22 -12.98 -14.66
CA ASN A 96 1.14 -14.27 -13.99
C ASN A 96 1.59 -14.16 -12.53
N ALA A 97 2.64 -13.39 -12.28
CA ALA A 97 3.08 -13.08 -10.92
C ALA A 97 1.98 -12.32 -10.15
N LEU A 98 1.34 -11.33 -10.76
CA LEU A 98 0.27 -10.57 -10.11
C LEU A 98 -1.00 -11.42 -9.84
N ASN A 99 -1.37 -12.30 -10.77
CA ASN A 99 -2.45 -13.28 -10.57
C ASN A 99 -2.11 -14.29 -9.45
N SER A 100 -0.84 -14.69 -9.36
CA SER A 100 -0.34 -15.54 -8.27
C SER A 100 -0.42 -14.81 -6.92
N ALA A 101 -0.14 -13.51 -6.89
CA ALA A 101 -0.27 -12.69 -5.69
C ALA A 101 -1.71 -12.67 -5.17
N LEU A 102 -2.67 -12.36 -6.05
CA LEU A 102 -4.11 -12.37 -5.73
C LEU A 102 -4.58 -13.75 -5.23
N THR A 103 -4.11 -14.83 -5.86
CA THR A 103 -4.41 -16.20 -5.42
C THR A 103 -3.86 -16.49 -4.03
N CYS A 104 -2.63 -16.05 -3.74
CA CYS A 104 -2.03 -16.21 -2.41
C CYS A 104 -2.79 -15.41 -1.35
N PHE A 105 -3.19 -14.16 -1.65
CA PHE A 105 -3.99 -13.37 -0.72
C PHE A 105 -5.37 -13.99 -0.47
N ALA A 106 -6.04 -14.51 -1.51
CA ALA A 106 -7.29 -15.24 -1.34
C ALA A 106 -7.12 -16.45 -0.41
N LYS A 107 -6.07 -17.26 -0.62
CA LYS A 107 -5.74 -18.39 0.26
C LYS A 107 -5.40 -17.95 1.68
N ALA A 108 -4.69 -16.84 1.86
CA ALA A 108 -4.37 -16.32 3.19
C ALA A 108 -5.64 -15.94 3.98
N MET A 109 -6.68 -15.43 3.30
CA MET A 109 -7.97 -15.09 3.90
C MET A 109 -8.82 -16.30 4.28
N GLU A 110 -8.52 -17.50 3.75
CA GLU A 110 -9.22 -18.74 4.13
C GLU A 110 -8.81 -19.25 5.53
N TYR A 111 -7.73 -18.71 6.10
CA TYR A 111 -7.25 -19.06 7.44
C TYR A 111 -7.84 -18.15 8.52
N ASP A 112 -7.87 -18.64 9.75
CA ASP A 112 -8.28 -17.87 10.93
C ASP A 112 -7.57 -16.51 10.99
N LEU A 113 -8.36 -15.45 11.18
CA LEU A 113 -7.94 -14.04 11.21
C LEU A 113 -7.50 -13.46 9.85
N GLY A 114 -7.41 -14.24 8.78
CA GLY A 114 -6.90 -13.77 7.48
C GLY A 114 -7.75 -12.68 6.85
N ASP A 115 -9.07 -12.76 6.99
CA ASP A 115 -10.01 -11.74 6.53
C ASP A 115 -10.00 -10.45 7.38
N THR A 116 -9.44 -10.52 8.60
CA THR A 116 -9.31 -9.38 9.52
C THR A 116 -8.03 -8.56 9.34
N LEU A 117 -7.08 -9.02 8.51
CA LEU A 117 -5.79 -8.35 8.36
C LEU A 117 -5.87 -7.20 7.33
N PRO A 118 -5.63 -5.93 7.73
CA PRO A 118 -5.67 -4.79 6.80
C PRO A 118 -4.61 -4.89 5.70
N GLU A 119 -3.43 -5.48 5.99
CA GLU A 119 -2.34 -5.68 5.03
C GLU A 119 -2.78 -6.51 3.81
N ILE A 120 -3.64 -7.52 4.02
CA ILE A 120 -4.12 -8.35 2.90
C ILE A 120 -5.00 -7.52 1.97
N GLN A 121 -5.94 -6.75 2.51
CA GLN A 121 -6.82 -5.90 1.69
C GLN A 121 -6.02 -4.80 0.99
N PHE A 122 -5.05 -4.20 1.67
CA PHE A 122 -4.15 -3.23 1.05
C PHE A 122 -3.40 -3.82 -0.15
N MET A 123 -2.76 -4.98 0.00
CA MET A 123 -1.99 -5.61 -1.06
C MET A 123 -2.88 -6.08 -2.23
N ARG A 124 -4.09 -6.59 -1.94
CA ARG A 124 -5.10 -6.88 -2.97
C ARG A 124 -5.48 -5.63 -3.75
N GLY A 125 -5.71 -4.51 -3.06
CA GLY A 125 -5.99 -3.21 -3.67
C GLY A 125 -4.88 -2.76 -4.62
N LYS A 126 -3.61 -2.88 -4.22
CA LYS A 126 -2.46 -2.57 -5.09
C LYS A 126 -2.41 -3.48 -6.33
N CYS A 127 -2.70 -4.77 -6.18
CA CYS A 127 -2.76 -5.68 -7.33
C CYS A 127 -3.84 -5.24 -8.32
N LEU A 128 -5.05 -4.95 -7.83
CA LEU A 128 -6.20 -4.55 -8.65
C LEU A 128 -5.98 -3.19 -9.32
N GLN A 129 -5.35 -2.25 -8.62
CA GLN A 129 -4.96 -0.96 -9.17
C GLN A 129 -4.05 -1.14 -10.40
N VAL A 130 -3.00 -1.95 -10.30
CA VAL A 130 -2.08 -2.19 -11.42
C VAL A 130 -2.74 -2.95 -12.58
N LYS A 131 -3.75 -3.78 -12.29
CA LYS A 131 -4.58 -4.44 -13.31
C LYS A 131 -5.61 -3.51 -13.97
N GLY A 132 -5.77 -2.28 -13.48
CA GLY A 132 -6.78 -1.34 -13.97
C GLY A 132 -8.21 -1.62 -13.46
N GLU A 133 -8.38 -2.47 -12.46
CA GLU A 133 -9.67 -2.73 -11.82
C GLU A 133 -9.96 -1.68 -10.73
N GLU A 134 -10.17 -0.44 -11.15
CA GLU A 134 -10.17 0.73 -10.25
C GLU A 134 -11.21 0.64 -9.12
N HIS A 135 -12.44 0.23 -9.43
CA HIS A 135 -13.52 0.12 -8.45
C HIS A 135 -13.22 -0.96 -7.40
N ASN A 136 -12.72 -2.13 -7.83
CA ASN A 136 -12.35 -3.21 -6.91
C ASN A 136 -11.16 -2.79 -6.03
N ALA A 137 -10.20 -2.03 -6.57
CA ALA A 137 -9.09 -1.49 -5.82
C ALA A 137 -9.56 -0.50 -4.74
N VAL A 138 -10.47 0.41 -5.09
CA VAL A 138 -11.11 1.36 -4.14
C VAL A 138 -11.74 0.59 -2.97
N GLU A 139 -12.58 -0.41 -3.25
CA GLU A 139 -13.22 -1.19 -2.18
C GLU A 139 -12.21 -1.93 -1.30
N CYS A 140 -11.12 -2.47 -1.86
CA CYS A 140 -10.05 -3.08 -1.07
C CYS A 140 -9.37 -2.07 -0.14
N PHE A 141 -9.05 -0.86 -0.62
CA PHE A 141 -8.43 0.16 0.23
C PHE A 141 -9.39 0.67 1.33
N LYS A 142 -10.68 0.80 1.02
CA LYS A 142 -11.72 1.12 2.01
C LYS A 142 -11.77 0.07 3.12
N GLN A 143 -11.79 -1.22 2.77
CA GLN A 143 -11.76 -2.34 3.71
C GLN A 143 -10.47 -2.35 4.55
N ALA A 144 -9.32 -2.07 3.95
CA ALA A 144 -8.05 -1.98 4.68
C ALA A 144 -8.10 -0.91 5.78
N ILE A 145 -8.64 0.28 5.49
CA ILE A 145 -8.79 1.37 6.47
C ILE A 145 -9.81 1.02 7.57
N GLU A 146 -10.84 0.25 7.25
CA GLU A 146 -11.84 -0.20 8.23
C GLU A 146 -11.27 -1.18 9.25
N LEU A 147 -10.45 -2.12 8.76
CA LEU A 147 -9.78 -3.15 9.54
C LEU A 147 -8.61 -2.61 10.37
N ASP A 148 -8.04 -1.47 10.01
CA ASP A 148 -6.95 -0.84 10.77
C ASP A 148 -7.37 -0.48 12.21
N ASP A 149 -6.43 -0.64 13.15
CA ASP A 149 -6.63 -0.23 14.53
C ASP A 149 -6.61 1.30 14.69
N GLU A 150 -7.32 1.80 15.70
CA GLU A 150 -7.24 3.22 16.07
C GLU A 150 -5.81 3.59 16.50
N GLY A 151 -5.29 4.67 15.92
CA GLY A 151 -3.91 5.12 16.11
C GLY A 151 -2.88 4.37 15.26
N SER A 152 -3.31 3.55 14.28
CA SER A 152 -2.42 2.84 13.34
C SER A 152 -1.45 3.81 12.65
N GLN A 153 -0.23 3.32 12.41
CA GLN A 153 0.82 4.06 11.70
C GLN A 153 0.84 3.77 10.20
N TYR A 154 0.05 2.80 9.75
CA TYR A 154 0.03 2.31 8.36
C TYR A 154 -1.02 3.06 7.54
N SER A 155 -0.76 4.35 7.27
CA SER A 155 -1.68 5.25 6.55
C SER A 155 -1.66 5.10 5.02
N GLU A 156 -0.88 4.18 4.47
CA GLU A 156 -0.69 4.05 3.02
C GLU A 156 -1.98 3.68 2.27
N SER A 157 -2.85 2.85 2.88
CA SER A 157 -4.16 2.51 2.33
C SER A 157 -5.01 3.76 2.06
N PHE A 158 -4.94 4.76 2.95
CA PHE A 158 -5.63 6.04 2.77
C PHE A 158 -5.05 6.84 1.61
N ARG A 159 -3.72 6.89 1.46
CA ARG A 159 -3.10 7.55 0.30
C ARG A 159 -3.53 6.90 -1.00
N CYS A 160 -3.43 5.57 -1.10
CA CYS A 160 -3.82 4.84 -2.30
C CYS A 160 -5.31 5.04 -2.63
N LEU A 161 -6.20 5.03 -1.63
CA LEU A 161 -7.61 5.34 -1.83
C LEU A 161 -7.81 6.74 -2.43
N LEU A 162 -7.14 7.76 -1.89
CA LEU A 162 -7.24 9.12 -2.43
C LEU A 162 -6.72 9.24 -3.86
N GLU A 163 -5.59 8.60 -4.17
CA GLU A 163 -5.03 8.55 -5.53
C GLU A 163 -6.02 7.90 -6.51
N MET A 164 -6.71 6.83 -6.10
CA MET A 164 -7.74 6.17 -6.90
C MET A 164 -8.98 7.05 -7.10
N LEU A 165 -9.49 7.70 -6.04
CA LEU A 165 -10.63 8.61 -6.16
C LEU A 165 -10.33 9.81 -7.06
N LEU A 166 -9.09 10.32 -7.02
CA LEU A 166 -8.63 11.36 -7.94
C LEU A 166 -8.54 10.87 -9.39
N SER A 167 -8.10 9.63 -9.61
CA SER A 167 -8.09 9.01 -10.93
C SER A 167 -9.51 8.93 -11.50
N LEU A 168 -10.46 8.41 -10.72
CA LEU A 168 -11.88 8.29 -11.11
C LEU A 168 -12.51 9.65 -11.40
N PHE A 169 -12.24 10.65 -10.55
CA PHE A 169 -12.66 12.03 -10.76
C PHE A 169 -12.15 12.59 -12.10
N SER A 170 -10.86 12.37 -12.39
CA SER A 170 -10.20 12.90 -13.59
C SER A 170 -10.69 12.23 -14.88
N GLN A 171 -11.07 10.96 -14.81
CA GLN A 171 -11.58 10.20 -15.95
C GLN A 171 -13.06 10.50 -16.26
N GLY A 172 -13.79 11.19 -15.38
CA GLY A 172 -15.24 11.36 -15.50
C GLY A 172 -16.02 10.05 -15.34
N ASN A 173 -15.36 9.01 -14.83
CA ASN A 173 -15.95 7.70 -14.53
C ASN A 173 -16.67 7.76 -13.17
N GLY A 174 -17.81 8.44 -13.13
CA GLY A 174 -18.66 8.54 -11.94
C GLY A 174 -19.41 9.87 -11.84
N ASN A 175 -20.34 9.97 -10.89
CA ASN A 175 -20.92 11.25 -10.53
C ASN A 175 -19.88 12.06 -9.74
N MET A 176 -19.50 13.24 -10.23
CA MET A 176 -18.50 14.09 -9.56
C MET A 176 -18.88 14.38 -8.10
N GLU A 177 -20.18 14.54 -7.83
CA GLU A 177 -20.71 14.76 -6.48
C GLU A 177 -20.44 13.55 -5.58
N THR A 178 -20.62 12.32 -6.09
CA THR A 178 -20.34 11.11 -5.32
C THR A 178 -18.86 10.98 -4.98
N VAL A 179 -17.95 11.35 -5.90
CA VAL A 179 -16.51 11.29 -5.62
C VAL A 179 -16.10 12.33 -4.58
N ILE A 180 -16.66 13.54 -4.65
CA ILE A 180 -16.41 14.59 -3.65
C ILE A 180 -16.86 14.13 -2.25
N ASP A 181 -18.04 13.53 -2.15
CA ASP A 181 -18.56 13.00 -0.89
C ASP A 181 -17.71 11.84 -0.38
N GLU A 182 -17.26 10.94 -1.26
CA GLU A 182 -16.34 9.86 -0.86
C GLU A 182 -15.01 10.41 -0.32
N VAL A 183 -14.40 11.38 -0.99
CA VAL A 183 -13.15 11.99 -0.50
C VAL A 183 -13.39 12.62 0.88
N GLU A 184 -14.49 13.33 1.10
CA GLU A 184 -14.80 13.91 2.40
C GLU A 184 -14.95 12.85 3.50
N VAL A 185 -15.72 11.79 3.23
CA VAL A 185 -15.94 10.69 4.17
C VAL A 185 -14.63 10.01 4.55
N TRP A 186 -13.79 9.68 3.56
CA TRP A 186 -12.57 8.94 3.80
C TRP A 186 -11.45 9.79 4.41
N VAL A 187 -11.43 11.10 4.16
CA VAL A 187 -10.56 12.03 4.91
C VAL A 187 -10.96 12.06 6.39
N LYS A 188 -12.26 12.19 6.71
CA LYS A 188 -12.72 12.18 8.11
C LYS A 188 -12.43 10.84 8.80
N LYS A 189 -12.65 9.72 8.09
CA LYS A 189 -12.39 8.38 8.60
C LYS A 189 -10.91 8.15 8.86
N ALA A 190 -10.03 8.59 7.95
CA ALA A 190 -8.60 8.56 8.14
C ALA A 190 -8.13 9.40 9.34
N GLN A 191 -8.72 10.59 9.56
CA GLN A 191 -8.43 11.43 10.73
C GLN A 191 -8.84 10.78 12.05
N ALA A 192 -9.88 9.94 12.05
CA ALA A 192 -10.31 9.19 13.22
C ALA A 192 -9.46 7.93 13.45
N LYS A 193 -9.07 7.23 12.39
CA LYS A 193 -8.32 5.96 12.45
C LYS A 193 -6.82 6.16 12.67
N TYR A 194 -6.21 7.14 12.02
CA TYR A 194 -4.76 7.29 11.98
C TYR A 194 -4.28 8.49 12.79
N ARG A 195 -2.99 8.49 13.12
CA ARG A 195 -2.36 9.67 13.72
C ARG A 195 -2.41 10.86 12.76
N MET A 196 -2.73 12.04 13.29
CA MET A 196 -2.91 13.26 12.49
C MET A 196 -1.67 13.66 11.68
N ASP A 197 -0.45 13.40 12.17
CA ASP A 197 0.79 13.63 11.43
C ASP A 197 0.89 12.75 10.19
N LYS A 198 0.45 11.50 10.28
CA LYS A 198 0.41 10.54 9.17
C LYS A 198 -0.63 10.93 8.13
N VAL A 199 -1.85 11.26 8.54
CA VAL A 199 -2.89 11.75 7.61
C VAL A 199 -2.42 12.99 6.84
N LYS A 200 -1.78 13.94 7.52
CA LYS A 200 -1.21 15.14 6.88
C LYS A 200 -0.06 14.81 5.94
N GLN A 201 0.78 13.83 6.30
CA GLN A 201 1.86 13.36 5.44
C GLN A 201 1.28 12.79 4.14
N GLU A 202 0.30 11.89 4.21
CA GLU A 202 -0.31 11.30 3.03
C GLU A 202 -1.02 12.33 2.15
N LEU A 203 -1.83 13.22 2.75
CA LEU A 203 -2.49 14.30 2.00
C LEU A 203 -1.47 15.19 1.28
N ARG A 204 -0.35 15.52 1.94
CA ARG A 204 0.71 16.31 1.32
C ARG A 204 1.33 15.58 0.13
N THR A 205 1.62 14.28 0.26
CA THR A 205 2.14 13.46 -0.84
C THR A 205 1.18 13.47 -2.03
N VAL A 206 -0.12 13.25 -1.79
CA VAL A 206 -1.14 13.28 -2.86
C VAL A 206 -1.21 14.65 -3.51
N CYS A 207 -1.26 15.72 -2.71
CA CYS A 207 -1.30 17.10 -3.22
C CYS A 207 -0.08 17.42 -4.09
N GLN A 208 1.11 16.98 -3.70
CA GLN A 208 2.34 17.23 -4.46
C GLN A 208 2.37 16.43 -5.77
N LYS A 209 2.00 15.14 -5.72
CA LYS A 209 2.05 14.25 -6.89
C LYS A 209 0.95 14.55 -7.92
N HIS A 210 -0.21 15.04 -7.46
CA HIS A 210 -1.40 15.24 -8.28
C HIS A 210 -1.94 16.68 -8.22
N THR A 211 -1.05 17.67 -8.19
CA THR A 211 -1.40 19.10 -8.10
C THR A 211 -2.52 19.52 -9.08
N PRO A 212 -2.45 19.19 -10.40
CA PRO A 212 -3.50 19.60 -11.34
C PRO A 212 -4.89 19.02 -11.00
N GLN A 213 -4.96 17.72 -10.70
CA GLN A 213 -6.21 17.04 -10.35
C GLN A 213 -6.80 17.61 -9.05
N ILE A 214 -5.95 17.93 -8.07
CA ILE A 214 -6.36 18.52 -6.80
C ILE A 214 -6.94 19.92 -6.99
N LEU A 215 -6.38 20.73 -7.90
CA LEU A 215 -6.93 22.06 -8.21
C LEU A 215 -8.32 21.95 -8.86
N GLU A 216 -8.51 21.03 -9.80
CA GLU A 216 -9.82 20.79 -10.41
C GLU A 216 -10.83 20.24 -9.41
N LEU A 217 -10.44 19.27 -8.59
CA LEU A 217 -11.27 18.74 -7.50
C LEU A 217 -11.66 19.86 -6.53
N SER A 218 -10.73 20.75 -6.19
CA SER A 218 -10.99 21.87 -5.28
C SER A 218 -12.02 22.85 -5.85
N LYS A 219 -12.00 23.13 -7.16
CA LYS A 219 -13.03 23.95 -7.81
C LYS A 219 -14.41 23.30 -7.71
N ALA A 220 -14.49 22.00 -8.00
CA ALA A 220 -15.74 21.25 -7.90
C ALA A 220 -16.26 21.19 -6.45
N MET A 221 -15.37 21.05 -5.48
CA MET A 221 -15.70 21.10 -4.05
C MET A 221 -16.24 22.46 -3.60
N ILE A 222 -15.76 23.57 -4.17
CA ILE A 222 -16.32 24.91 -3.90
C ILE A 222 -17.77 24.97 -4.40
N THR A 223 -18.04 24.47 -5.61
CA THR A 223 -19.42 24.43 -6.14
C THR A 223 -20.34 23.53 -5.33
N ALA A 224 -19.80 22.45 -4.74
CA ALA A 224 -20.52 21.54 -3.85
C ALA A 224 -20.58 22.02 -2.37
N GLY A 225 -20.04 23.20 -2.05
CA GLY A 225 -20.08 23.77 -0.70
C GLY A 225 -19.12 23.13 0.32
N LYS A 226 -18.16 22.30 -0.10
CA LYS A 226 -17.22 21.56 0.77
C LYS A 226 -16.00 22.41 1.18
N LEU A 227 -16.23 23.63 1.68
CA LEU A 227 -15.19 24.63 1.90
C LEU A 227 -14.10 24.22 2.91
N GLN A 228 -14.45 23.42 3.93
CA GLN A 228 -13.48 22.96 4.93
C GLN A 228 -12.46 21.99 4.34
N LEU A 229 -12.92 21.11 3.45
CA LEU A 229 -12.07 20.14 2.77
C LEU A 229 -11.12 20.84 1.79
N VAL A 230 -11.62 21.82 1.05
CA VAL A 230 -10.80 22.70 0.20
C VAL A 230 -9.70 23.37 1.02
N LYS A 231 -10.07 24.00 2.15
CA LYS A 231 -9.10 24.65 3.04
C LYS A 231 -8.01 23.68 3.51
N LEU A 232 -8.38 22.46 3.91
CA LEU A 232 -7.44 21.42 4.30
C LEU A 232 -6.46 21.07 3.17
N LEU A 233 -6.95 20.87 1.95
CA LEU A 233 -6.09 20.55 0.79
C LEU A 233 -5.10 21.68 0.48
N PHE A 234 -5.55 22.94 0.52
CA PHE A 234 -4.69 24.10 0.33
C PHE A 234 -3.64 24.27 1.45
N GLU A 235 -3.98 23.97 2.70
CA GLU A 235 -3.01 23.94 3.80
C GLU A 235 -1.91 22.89 3.59
N MET A 236 -2.24 21.76 2.94
CA MET A 236 -1.26 20.72 2.63
C MET A 236 -0.36 21.08 1.44
N MET A 237 -0.87 21.87 0.48
CA MET A 237 -0.08 22.40 -0.65
C MET A 237 0.89 23.51 -0.22
N ASN A 238 0.52 24.35 0.76
CA ASN A 238 1.31 25.50 1.21
C ASN A 238 1.70 25.39 2.70
N PRO A 239 2.71 24.57 3.06
CA PRO A 239 3.08 24.34 4.45
C PRO A 239 3.60 25.59 5.17
N GLU A 240 4.09 26.60 4.45
CA GLU A 240 4.65 27.84 5.00
C GLU A 240 3.60 28.74 5.70
N ASN A 241 2.32 28.66 5.30
CA ASN A 241 1.23 29.40 5.96
C ASN A 241 0.94 28.93 7.40
N ASN A 242 1.45 27.76 7.80
CA ASN A 242 1.31 27.26 9.17
C ASN A 242 2.27 27.90 10.16
N LEU A 243 3.37 28.51 9.69
CA LEU A 243 4.32 29.24 10.54
C LEU A 243 3.80 30.64 10.83
N VAL A 244 3.29 31.35 9.82
CA VAL A 244 2.76 32.72 9.96
C VAL A 244 1.57 32.78 10.94
N ASN A 245 0.70 31.76 10.94
CA ASN A 245 -0.42 31.68 11.88
C ASN A 245 -0.03 31.28 13.32
N LYS A 246 1.18 30.76 13.55
CA LYS A 246 1.72 30.52 14.90
C LYS A 246 2.39 31.77 15.49
N PHE A 247 2.93 32.67 14.67
CA PHE A 247 3.52 33.92 15.13
C PHE A 247 2.51 35.06 15.35
N ASN A 248 1.28 34.95 14.82
CA ASN A 248 0.21 35.93 15.03
C ASN A 248 -0.78 35.54 16.16
N LYS A 249 -0.41 34.60 17.03
CA LYS A 249 -1.19 34.19 18.22
C LYS A 249 -0.39 34.27 19.53
N GLN A 250 0.60 35.17 19.60
CA GLN A 250 1.20 35.62 20.85
C GLN A 250 0.82 37.06 21.14
#